data_AF-A0A0F9GYZ6-F1
#
_entry.id   AF-A0A0F9GYZ6-F1
#
_cell.length_a   1.000
_cell.length_b   1.000
_cell.length_c   1.000
_cell.angle_alpha   90.00
_cell.angle_beta   90.00
_cell.angle_gamma   90.00
#
_symmetry.space_group_name_H-M   'P 1'
#
loop_
_entity.id
_entity.type
_entity.pdbx_description
1 polymer ?
#
loop_
_entity_poly.entity_id
_entity_poly.type
_entity_poly.pdbx_seq_one_letter_code
_entity_poly.pdbx_strand_id
1 'polypeptide(L)'
;MSPEYLGLILLGALLTGIFIGFPIAFTLIILAIVFGYIGIGPQVFYLMYFQTIGLMKEETLAAVPLFVFMGHMLEQAGLMERL
;
A
#
# COMPACT_ATOMS: atom_id res chain seq x y z
N MET A 1 25.54 -11.54 3.90
CA MET A 1 24.75 -12.67 3.35
C MET A 1 24.67 -12.48 1.85
N SER A 2 24.77 -13.55 1.06
CA SER A 2 24.52 -13.38 -0.39
C SER A 2 23.05 -13.01 -0.61
N PRO A 3 22.72 -12.16 -1.60
CA PRO A 3 21.35 -11.67 -1.82
C PRO A 3 20.32 -12.79 -2.02
N GLU A 4 20.75 -13.94 -2.54
CA GLU A 4 19.90 -15.09 -2.84
C GLU A 4 19.34 -15.75 -1.57
N TYR A 5 20.18 -15.93 -0.54
CA TYR A 5 19.72 -16.47 0.75
C TYR A 5 18.74 -15.53 1.43
N LEU A 6 18.95 -14.22 1.33
CA LEU A 6 18.05 -13.23 1.91
C LEU A 6 16.68 -13.27 1.22
N GLY A 7 16.65 -13.42 -0.10
CA GLY A 7 15.42 -13.61 -0.88
C GLY A 7 14.66 -14.89 -0.51
N LEU A 8 15.36 -16.02 -0.32
CA LEU A 8 14.73 -17.27 0.10
C LEU A 8 14.11 -17.17 1.51
N ILE A 9 14.80 -16.54 2.44
CA ILE A 9 14.28 -16.33 3.81
C ILE A 9 13.07 -15.40 3.78
N LEU A 10 13.10 -14.33 2.98
CA LEU A 10 11.97 -13.42 2.79
C LEU A 10 10.74 -14.17 2.26
N LEU A 11 10.93 -15.02 1.25
CA LEU A 11 9.87 -15.84 0.67
C LEU A 11 9.26 -16.79 1.72
N GLY A 12 10.11 -17.48 2.50
CA GLY A 12 9.66 -18.35 3.58
C GLY A 12 8.87 -17.59 4.66
N ALA A 13 9.35 -16.40 5.05
CA ALA A 13 8.67 -15.55 6.03
C ALA A 13 7.32 -15.04 5.52
N LEU A 14 7.23 -14.66 4.24
CA LEU A 14 5.98 -14.23 3.61
C LEU A 14 4.95 -15.37 3.62
N LEU A 15 5.33 -16.56 3.14
CA LEU A 15 4.43 -17.71 3.10
C LEU A 15 3.95 -18.10 4.51
N THR A 16 4.85 -18.07 5.49
CA THR A 16 4.50 -18.36 6.88
C THR A 16 3.49 -17.35 7.43
N GLY A 17 3.70 -16.05 7.20
CA GLY A 17 2.75 -15.01 7.63
C GLY A 17 1.37 -15.16 7.01
N ILE A 18 1.30 -15.55 5.74
CA ILE A 18 0.04 -15.82 5.03
C ILE A 18 -0.66 -17.06 5.61
N PHE A 19 0.06 -18.16 5.84
CA PHE A 19 -0.55 -19.40 6.36
C PHE A 19 -1.03 -19.29 7.81
N ILE A 20 -0.43 -18.40 8.61
CA ILE A 20 -0.94 -18.07 9.94
C ILE A 20 -2.28 -17.31 9.87
N GLY A 21 -2.64 -16.78 8.69
CA GLY A 21 -3.85 -15.99 8.49
C GLY A 21 -3.69 -14.51 8.83
N PHE A 22 -2.45 -14.02 8.95
CA PHE A 22 -2.20 -12.61 9.18
C PHE A 22 -2.50 -11.78 7.91
N PRO A 23 -3.16 -10.61 8.00
CA PRO A 23 -3.55 -9.85 6.81
C PRO A 23 -2.33 -9.48 5.95
N ILE A 24 -2.40 -9.81 4.67
CA ILE A 24 -1.28 -9.77 3.72
C ILE A 24 -0.62 -8.39 3.68
N ALA A 25 -1.40 -7.31 3.73
CA ALA A 25 -0.89 -5.94 3.70
C ALA A 25 0.11 -5.65 4.82
N PHE A 26 -0.18 -6.08 6.05
CA PHE A 26 0.72 -5.87 7.18
C PHE A 26 1.96 -6.76 7.08
N THR A 27 1.81 -8.01 6.62
CA THR A 27 2.93 -8.91 6.35
C THR A 27 3.92 -8.28 5.39
N LEU A 28 3.42 -7.73 4.27
CA LEU A 28 4.27 -7.10 3.26
C LEU A 28 5.00 -5.86 3.79
N ILE A 29 4.32 -4.99 4.55
CA ILE A 29 4.96 -3.80 5.11
C ILE A 29 6.08 -4.18 6.08
N ILE A 30 5.82 -5.11 7.01
CA ILE A 30 6.83 -5.55 8.00
C ILE A 30 8.03 -6.18 7.28
N LEU A 31 7.79 -7.11 6.35
CA LEU A 31 8.86 -7.78 5.63
C LEU A 31 9.65 -6.82 4.75
N ALA A 32 8.98 -5.89 4.05
CA ALA A 32 9.64 -4.88 3.23
C ALA A 32 10.56 -3.99 4.08
N ILE A 33 10.16 -3.62 5.30
CA ILE A 33 10.99 -2.83 6.21
C ILE A 33 12.17 -3.64 6.73
N VAL A 34 11.91 -4.82 7.30
CA VAL A 34 12.93 -5.64 7.96
C VAL A 34 13.97 -6.12 6.94
N PHE A 35 13.53 -6.76 5.87
CA PHE A 35 14.44 -7.30 4.86
C PHE A 35 15.00 -6.22 3.94
N GLY A 36 14.23 -5.16 3.66
CA GLY A 36 14.75 -4.00 2.94
C GLY A 36 15.87 -3.30 3.72
N TYR A 37 15.72 -3.14 5.05
CA TYR A 37 16.78 -2.59 5.88
C TYR A 37 18.03 -3.47 5.89
N ILE A 38 17.89 -4.80 5.95
CA ILE A 38 19.03 -5.71 5.90
C ILE A 38 19.70 -5.70 4.51
N GLY A 39 18.93 -5.59 3.43
CA GLY A 39 19.44 -5.66 2.06
C GLY A 39 20.09 -4.37 1.54
N ILE A 40 19.45 -3.22 1.77
CA ILE A 40 19.87 -1.91 1.24
C ILE A 40 20.12 -0.87 2.35
N GLY A 41 20.07 -1.28 3.62
CA GLY A 41 20.36 -0.39 4.74
C GLY A 41 19.30 0.71 4.95
N PRO A 42 19.71 1.87 5.50
CA PRO A 42 18.81 2.98 5.78
C PRO A 42 18.10 3.57 4.55
N GLN A 43 18.57 3.27 3.33
CA GLN A 43 17.95 3.74 2.08
C GLN A 43 16.52 3.23 1.90
N VAL A 44 16.16 2.11 2.54
CA VAL A 44 14.79 1.58 2.54
C VAL A 44 13.76 2.62 3.02
N PHE A 45 14.11 3.45 3.99
CA PHE A 45 13.20 4.46 4.53
C PHE A 45 12.98 5.61 3.55
N TYR A 46 14.02 5.99 2.80
CA TYR A 46 13.89 6.98 1.74
C TYR A 46 12.99 6.46 0.61
N LEU A 47 13.20 5.21 0.19
CA LEU A 47 12.36 4.57 -0.84
C LEU A 47 10.91 4.42 -0.38
N MET A 48 10.68 4.08 0.89
CA MET A 48 9.33 4.02 1.45
C MET A 48 8.64 5.38 1.45
N TYR A 49 9.34 6.44 1.87
CA TYR A 49 8.81 7.80 1.83
C TYR A 49 8.46 8.20 0.39
N PHE A 50 9.37 7.93 -0.55
CA PHE A 50 9.16 8.21 -1.97
C PHE A 50 7.95 7.46 -2.54
N GLN A 51 7.82 6.16 -2.24
CA GLN A 51 6.68 5.34 -2.66
C GLN A 51 5.36 5.85 -2.06
N THR A 52 5.38 6.30 -0.80
CA THR A 52 4.20 6.87 -0.14
C THR A 52 3.72 8.14 -0.84
N ILE A 53 4.63 9.01 -1.27
CA ILE A 53 4.28 10.17 -2.09
C ILE A 53 3.71 9.74 -3.44
N GLY A 54 4.27 8.70 -4.06
CA GLY A 54 3.74 8.12 -5.29
C GLY A 54 2.29 7.67 -5.14
N LEU A 55 1.97 6.96 -4.05
CA LEU A 55 0.61 6.53 -3.75
C LEU A 55 -0.36 7.70 -3.54
N MET A 56 0.07 8.79 -2.90
CA MET A 56 -0.79 9.97 -2.73
C MET A 56 -1.13 10.67 -4.04
N LYS A 57 -0.33 10.47 -5.09
CA LYS A 57 -0.57 11.03 -6.43
C LYS A 57 -1.41 10.09 -7.30
N GLU A 58 -1.88 8.97 -6.76
CA GLU A 58 -2.60 8.01 -7.57
C GLU A 58 -4.03 8.47 -7.87
N GLU A 59 -4.34 8.54 -9.16
CA GLU A 59 -5.62 9.06 -9.68
C GLU A 59 -6.81 8.25 -9.16
N THR A 60 -6.63 6.94 -8.96
CA THR A 60 -7.67 6.07 -8.38
C THR A 60 -8.06 6.50 -6.97
N LEU A 61 -7.09 6.92 -6.14
CA LEU A 61 -7.38 7.42 -4.79
C LEU A 61 -8.00 8.83 -4.84
N ALA A 62 -7.59 9.66 -5.80
CA ALA A 62 -8.19 10.97 -6.05
C ALA A 62 -9.63 10.89 -6.57
N ALA A 63 -10.01 9.80 -7.25
CA ALA A 63 -11.37 9.57 -7.72
C ALA A 63 -12.38 9.47 -6.57
N VAL A 64 -11.99 8.98 -5.39
CA VAL A 64 -12.89 8.80 -4.23
C VAL A 64 -13.48 10.14 -3.74
N PRO A 65 -12.69 11.17 -3.37
CA PRO A 65 -13.26 12.45 -2.95
C PRO A 65 -14.00 13.17 -4.07
N LEU A 66 -13.54 13.04 -5.32
CA LEU A 66 -14.23 13.63 -6.47
C LEU A 66 -15.60 12.98 -6.71
N PHE A 67 -15.70 11.66 -6.50
CA PHE A 67 -16.96 10.93 -6.56
C PHE A 67 -17.92 11.37 -5.46
N VAL A 68 -17.44 11.54 -4.23
CA VAL A 68 -18.24 12.08 -3.12
C VAL A 68 -18.69 13.51 -3.42
N PHE A 69 -17.82 14.35 -3.97
CA PHE A 69 -18.15 15.71 -4.38
C PHE A 69 -19.25 15.73 -5.45
N MET A 70 -19.13 14.89 -6.48
CA MET A 70 -20.17 14.74 -7.50
C MET A 70 -21.51 14.34 -6.88
N GLY A 71 -21.52 13.34 -6.00
CA GLY A 71 -22.74 12.91 -5.30
C GLY A 71 -23.41 14.06 -4.54
N HIS A 72 -22.62 14.85 -3.80
CA HIS A 72 -23.13 16.00 -3.06
C HIS A 72 -23.70 17.09 -3.98
N MET A 73 -23.04 17.37 -5.11
CA MET A 73 -23.52 18.35 -6.09
C MET A 73 -24.85 17.90 -6.74
N LEU A 74 -25.00 16.61 -7.04
CA LEU A 74 -26.23 16.05 -7.61
C LEU A 74 -27.40 16.09 -6.61
N GLU A 75 -27.12 15.86 -5.32
CA GLU A 75 -28.08 16.01 -4.23
C GLU A 75 -28.54 17.48 -4.11
N GLN A 76 -27.62 18.43 -4.06
CA GLN A 76 -27.96 19.86 -3.98
C GLN A 76 -28.70 20.40 -5.21
N ALA A 77 -28.44 19.85 -6.39
CA ALA A 77 -29.14 20.24 -7.61
C ALA A 77 -30.60 19.70 -7.68
N GLY A 78 -31.05 18.92 -6.69
CA GLY A 78 -32.38 18.32 -6.67
C GLY A 78 -32.61 17.31 -7.80
N LEU A 79 -31.54 16.82 -8.42
CA LEU A 79 -31.60 15.83 -9.50
C LEU A 79 -31.86 14.42 -8.95
N MET A 80 -31.47 14.16 -7.70
CA MET A 80 -31.71 12.91 -6.99
C MET A 80 -33.18 12.73 -6.58
N GLU A 81 -33.92 13.83 -6.35
CA GLU A 81 -35.34 13.80 -5.98
C GLU A 81 -36.28 13.59 -7.18
N ARG A 82 -35.74 13.70 -8.40
CA ARG A 82 -36.49 13.60 -9.68
C ARG A 82 -36.37 12.22 -10.34
N LEU A 83 -35.70 11.28 -9.67
CA LEU A 83 -35.55 9.86 -10.05
C LEU A 83 -36.42 8.99 -9.14
#